data_AF-A0A2G5EQ76-F1
#
_entry.id   AF-A0A2G5EQ76-F1
#
_cell.length_a   1.000
_cell.length_b   1.000
_cell.length_c   1.000
_cell.angle_alpha   90.00
_cell.angle_beta   90.00
_cell.angle_gamma   90.00
#
_symmetry.space_group_name_H-M   'P 1'
#
loop_
_entity.id
_entity.type
_entity.pdbx_description
1 polymer ?
#
loop_
_entity_poly.entity_id
_entity_poly.type
_entity_poly.pdbx_seq_one_letter_code
_entity_poly.pdbx_strand_id
1 'polypeptide(L)'
;MTLALRLDTRVVWEANRGKPVHKNSTVSFGQDGNLVLADAHGNVVWQTNTANKGVVDLQMLPNGNMVLVNTKGEYVWQSFDHPTDTILVSQSLLPGDKNKLVSRISAIDNRDGPYSLVIDGERIIFYYKSKRSAMPEIYSLMKPMFIEGGVLEKMTVQSYHASTDPYLHDILLNFTLLDKSSFALGTAELTYNATYSFLQLGQDGNLRIYTYYDKLYGWTGRNAWHATFTLFSADLPYLESQCQLPEKCGNFGLCEDNQCVACPTPKGLMGWSKKCSPPKLPRNCNGAENVEYYKIAGVDHFSSSYSGEGPMRLVECKEKCNEDCKCLGFFYNEDTSMCLATHQLKTLTKVSNSTHLAFIKMAKQDHPISQYLDFLAM
;
A
#
# COMPACT_ATOMS: atom_id res chain seq x y z
N MET A 1 -23.85 -9.05 2.02
CA MET A 1 -24.12 -7.78 2.74
C MET A 1 -23.03 -7.58 3.77
N THR A 2 -22.71 -6.33 4.10
CA THR A 2 -21.67 -5.95 5.07
C THR A 2 -22.23 -4.88 5.99
N LEU A 3 -21.80 -4.84 7.24
CA LEU A 3 -22.05 -3.70 8.13
C LEU A 3 -21.01 -2.63 7.81
N ALA A 4 -21.47 -1.50 7.28
CA ALA A 4 -20.60 -0.46 6.74
C ALA A 4 -21.12 0.94 7.05
N LEU A 5 -20.19 1.87 7.25
CA LEU A 5 -20.49 3.30 7.28
C LEU A 5 -20.24 3.87 5.89
N ARG A 6 -21.14 4.76 5.47
CA ARG A 6 -21.09 5.39 4.15
C ARG A 6 -21.08 6.90 4.27
N LEU A 7 -20.29 7.52 3.42
CA LEU A 7 -20.36 8.95 3.16
C LEU A 7 -20.95 9.12 1.75
N ASP A 8 -22.21 9.55 1.70
CA ASP A 8 -23.06 9.44 0.49
C ASP A 8 -23.09 7.98 -0.04
N THR A 9 -22.58 7.73 -1.25
CA THR A 9 -22.58 6.41 -1.89
C THR A 9 -21.29 5.63 -1.62
N ARG A 10 -20.27 6.26 -1.03
CA ARG A 10 -18.95 5.67 -0.76
C ARG A 10 -18.91 4.96 0.58
N VAL A 11 -18.43 3.72 0.59
CA VAL A 11 -18.13 3.01 1.83
C VAL A 11 -16.79 3.50 2.38
N VAL A 12 -16.79 4.01 3.61
CA VAL A 12 -15.61 4.57 4.29
C VAL A 12 -15.15 3.73 5.48
N TRP A 13 -15.98 2.80 5.94
CA TRP A 13 -15.65 1.86 7.01
C TRP A 13 -16.47 0.58 6.87
N GLU A 14 -15.90 -0.58 7.19
CA GLU A 14 -16.57 -1.88 7.16
C GLU A 14 -16.18 -2.74 8.36
N ALA A 15 -17.16 -3.33 9.04
CA ALA A 15 -16.95 -4.16 10.22
C ALA A 15 -16.41 -5.56 9.85
N ASN A 16 -17.14 -6.25 8.98
CA ASN A 16 -16.94 -7.66 8.63
C ASN A 16 -16.32 -7.83 7.25
N ARG A 17 -15.26 -7.08 7.00
CA ARG A 17 -14.54 -7.07 5.74
C ARG A 17 -14.09 -8.48 5.34
N GLY A 18 -14.40 -8.88 4.11
CA GLY A 18 -14.10 -10.23 3.60
C GLY A 18 -14.95 -11.38 4.17
N LYS A 19 -15.90 -11.08 5.06
CA LYS A 19 -16.83 -12.04 5.65
C LYS A 19 -18.29 -11.58 5.45
N PRO A 20 -18.78 -11.49 4.20
CA PRO A 20 -20.11 -10.99 3.93
C PRO A 20 -21.19 -11.89 4.54
N VAL A 21 -22.26 -11.27 5.03
CA VAL A 21 -23.47 -11.95 5.52
C VAL A 21 -24.58 -11.94 4.48
N HIS A 22 -25.59 -12.79 4.63
CA HIS A 22 -26.74 -12.89 3.71
C HIS A 22 -28.00 -12.23 4.30
N LYS A 23 -29.12 -12.31 3.57
CA LYS A 23 -30.42 -11.88 4.10
C LYS A 23 -30.71 -12.58 5.42
N ASN A 24 -31.43 -11.91 6.31
CA ASN A 24 -31.77 -12.36 7.66
C ASN A 24 -30.59 -12.34 8.67
N SER A 25 -29.47 -11.72 8.32
CA SER A 25 -28.43 -11.37 9.31
C SER A 25 -28.91 -10.28 10.26
N THR A 26 -28.42 -10.28 11.50
CA THR A 26 -28.82 -9.32 12.53
C THR A 26 -27.62 -8.55 13.07
N VAL A 27 -27.83 -7.27 13.37
CA VAL A 27 -26.92 -6.46 14.20
C VAL A 27 -27.66 -6.15 15.49
N SER A 28 -27.11 -6.58 16.63
CA SER A 28 -27.78 -6.47 17.92
C SER A 28 -26.81 -6.39 19.08
N PHE A 29 -27.25 -5.78 20.18
CA PHE A 29 -26.55 -5.86 21.46
C PHE A 29 -26.89 -7.16 22.19
N GLY A 30 -25.86 -7.82 22.74
CA GLY A 30 -26.02 -8.81 23.79
C GLY A 30 -26.44 -8.15 25.11
N GLN A 31 -26.99 -8.94 26.03
CA GLN A 31 -27.31 -8.48 27.40
C GLN A 31 -26.07 -8.01 28.18
N ASP A 32 -24.88 -8.41 27.72
CA ASP A 32 -23.58 -8.02 28.24
C ASP A 32 -23.05 -6.69 27.64
N GLY A 33 -23.80 -6.03 26.74
CA GLY A 33 -23.37 -4.80 26.08
C GLY A 33 -22.38 -5.01 24.93
N ASN A 34 -22.23 -6.23 24.42
CA ASN A 34 -21.43 -6.50 23.22
C ASN A 34 -22.25 -6.27 21.95
N LEU A 35 -21.78 -5.43 21.02
CA LEU A 35 -22.43 -5.27 19.72
C LEU A 35 -21.94 -6.36 18.78
N VAL A 36 -22.88 -7.13 18.21
CA VAL A 36 -22.58 -8.32 17.42
C VAL A 36 -23.29 -8.24 16.07
N LEU A 37 -22.57 -8.59 15.00
CA LEU A 37 -23.15 -8.95 13.72
C LEU A 37 -23.18 -10.48 13.60
N ALA A 38 -24.38 -11.04 13.47
CA ALA A 38 -24.61 -12.47 13.30
C ALA A 38 -25.19 -12.80 11.92
N ASP A 39 -24.86 -13.97 11.38
CA ASP A 39 -25.46 -14.50 10.16
C ASP A 39 -26.90 -15.00 10.40
N ALA A 40 -27.56 -15.48 9.33
CA ALA A 40 -28.94 -15.96 9.42
C ALA A 40 -29.14 -17.20 10.31
N HIS A 41 -28.07 -17.89 10.70
CA HIS A 41 -28.08 -19.03 11.61
C HIS A 41 -27.71 -18.63 13.05
N GLY A 42 -27.49 -17.34 13.30
CA GLY A 42 -27.05 -16.84 14.60
C GLY A 42 -25.55 -16.97 14.86
N ASN A 43 -24.73 -17.37 13.87
CA ASN A 43 -23.28 -17.42 14.04
C ASN A 43 -22.71 -16.00 14.06
N VAL A 44 -21.88 -15.69 15.06
CA VAL A 44 -21.20 -14.39 15.15
C VAL A 44 -20.13 -14.27 14.06
N VAL A 45 -20.29 -13.26 13.19
CA VAL A 45 -19.34 -12.96 12.10
C VAL A 45 -18.39 -11.84 12.48
N TRP A 46 -18.86 -10.89 13.29
CA TRP A 46 -18.07 -9.77 13.81
C TRP A 46 -18.66 -9.28 15.14
N GLN A 47 -17.82 -8.70 16.01
CA GLN A 47 -18.25 -8.12 17.28
C GLN A 47 -17.27 -7.04 17.78
N THR A 48 -17.74 -6.15 18.65
CA THR A 48 -16.93 -5.06 19.25
C THR A 48 -16.04 -5.50 20.41
N ASN A 49 -16.24 -6.71 20.95
CA ASN A 49 -15.56 -7.22 22.15
C ASN A 49 -15.74 -6.29 23.37
N THR A 50 -16.98 -5.83 23.57
CA THR A 50 -17.36 -4.92 24.66
C THR A 50 -18.20 -5.58 25.76
N ALA A 51 -18.29 -6.91 25.74
CA ALA A 51 -18.97 -7.70 26.77
C ALA A 51 -18.53 -7.28 28.19
N ASN A 52 -19.52 -6.96 29.03
CA ASN A 52 -19.37 -6.54 30.43
C ASN A 52 -18.50 -5.28 30.63
N LYS A 53 -18.31 -4.45 29.60
CA LYS A 53 -17.59 -3.17 29.71
C LYS A 53 -18.49 -1.96 29.99
N GLY A 54 -19.76 -2.20 30.32
CA GLY A 54 -20.71 -1.16 30.73
C GLY A 54 -21.24 -0.31 29.58
N VAL A 55 -21.27 -0.83 28.35
CA VAL A 55 -21.90 -0.15 27.21
C VAL A 55 -23.40 0.02 27.47
N VAL A 56 -23.91 1.23 27.27
CA VAL A 56 -25.33 1.57 27.42
C VAL A 56 -25.94 2.21 26.18
N ASP A 57 -25.12 2.70 25.26
CA ASP A 57 -25.60 3.42 24.08
C ASP A 57 -24.65 3.29 22.88
N LEU A 58 -25.22 3.42 21.68
CA LEU A 58 -24.53 3.46 20.38
C LEU A 58 -24.85 4.78 19.71
N GLN A 59 -23.82 5.57 19.42
CA GLN A 59 -23.97 6.90 18.83
C GLN A 59 -23.21 7.01 17.52
N MET A 60 -23.81 7.70 16.55
CA MET A 60 -23.12 8.17 15.35
C MET A 60 -22.80 9.65 15.53
N LEU A 61 -21.52 9.96 15.66
CA LEU A 61 -21.07 11.36 15.80
C LEU A 61 -21.11 12.08 14.44
N PRO A 62 -21.25 13.42 14.41
CA PRO A 62 -21.31 14.19 13.15
C PRO A 62 -20.08 14.03 12.23
N ASN A 63 -18.92 13.67 12.79
CA ASN A 63 -17.70 13.38 12.02
C ASN A 63 -17.66 11.95 11.44
N GLY A 64 -18.72 11.17 11.60
CA GLY A 64 -18.82 9.79 11.11
C GLY A 64 -18.23 8.74 12.05
N ASN A 65 -17.78 9.12 13.26
CA ASN A 65 -17.32 8.15 14.24
C ASN A 65 -18.52 7.46 14.91
N MET A 66 -18.65 6.15 14.70
CA MET A 66 -19.58 5.31 15.45
C MET A 66 -18.93 4.93 16.78
N VAL A 67 -19.56 5.30 17.90
CA VAL A 67 -19.04 5.08 19.25
C VAL A 67 -20.00 4.27 20.11
N LEU A 68 -19.45 3.43 20.98
CA LEU A 68 -20.16 2.78 22.07
C LEU A 68 -19.76 3.45 23.37
N VAL A 69 -20.74 3.91 24.15
CA VAL A 69 -20.48 4.70 25.36
C VAL A 69 -21.02 4.04 26.61
N ASN A 70 -20.37 4.32 27.75
CA ASN A 70 -20.83 3.89 29.07
C ASN A 70 -21.73 4.94 29.75
N THR A 71 -22.23 4.65 30.95
CA THR A 71 -23.09 5.55 31.74
C THR A 71 -22.44 6.88 32.12
N LYS A 72 -21.11 6.99 32.04
CA LYS A 72 -20.35 8.21 32.27
C LYS A 72 -20.13 9.03 31.00
N GLY A 73 -20.58 8.52 29.84
CA GLY A 73 -20.33 9.11 28.53
C GLY A 73 -18.92 8.84 27.98
N GLU A 74 -18.16 7.92 28.59
CA GLU A 74 -16.81 7.57 28.11
C GLU A 74 -16.90 6.57 26.94
N TYR A 75 -15.99 6.69 25.98
CA TYR A 75 -15.94 5.79 24.83
C TYR A 75 -15.37 4.43 25.25
N VAL A 76 -16.19 3.39 25.13
CA VAL A 76 -15.79 1.99 25.37
C VAL A 76 -15.24 1.35 24.10
N TRP A 77 -15.75 1.77 22.95
CA TRP A 77 -15.32 1.34 21.61
C TRP A 77 -15.63 2.45 20.61
N GLN A 78 -14.81 2.59 19.57
CA GLN A 78 -15.09 3.51 18.48
C GLN A 78 -14.58 3.00 17.13
N SER A 79 -15.31 3.29 16.07
CA SER A 79 -14.93 2.91 14.70
C SER A 79 -13.60 3.53 14.26
N PHE A 80 -13.26 4.71 14.79
CA PHE A 80 -12.05 5.42 14.42
C PHE A 80 -10.75 4.73 14.86
N ASP A 81 -10.82 3.86 15.87
CA ASP A 81 -9.69 3.01 16.30
C ASP A 81 -9.50 1.79 15.39
N HIS A 82 -10.47 1.51 14.52
CA HIS A 82 -10.48 0.35 13.63
C HIS A 82 -10.69 0.76 12.16
N PRO A 83 -9.82 1.62 11.57
CA PRO A 83 -9.92 1.97 10.16
C PRO A 83 -9.74 0.73 9.26
N THR A 84 -10.22 0.86 8.01
CA THR A 84 -10.08 -0.18 6.99
C THR A 84 -9.04 0.23 5.94
N ASP A 85 -9.47 0.75 4.80
CA ASP A 85 -8.61 1.36 3.78
C ASP A 85 -8.63 2.90 3.83
N THR A 86 -9.42 3.48 4.73
CA THR A 86 -9.83 4.88 4.72
C THR A 86 -9.67 5.54 6.11
N ILE A 87 -9.22 6.79 6.14
CA ILE A 87 -9.22 7.72 7.29
C ILE A 87 -10.10 8.92 6.96
N LEU A 88 -11.07 9.22 7.82
CA LEU A 88 -11.92 10.40 7.69
C LEU A 88 -11.25 11.68 8.23
N VAL A 89 -11.77 12.84 7.85
CA VAL A 89 -11.42 14.10 8.53
C VAL A 89 -11.65 13.96 10.04
N SER A 90 -10.70 14.47 10.83
CA SER A 90 -10.61 14.36 12.29
C SER A 90 -10.24 12.97 12.84
N GLN A 91 -10.10 11.94 12.01
CA GLN A 91 -9.60 10.63 12.42
C GLN A 91 -8.06 10.60 12.37
N SER A 92 -7.45 9.81 13.25
CA SER A 92 -6.00 9.67 13.37
C SER A 92 -5.51 8.24 13.08
N LEU A 93 -4.39 8.12 12.37
CA LEU A 93 -3.51 6.97 12.46
C LEU A 93 -2.57 7.10 13.66
N LEU A 94 -2.31 5.99 14.33
CA LEU A 94 -1.55 5.88 15.58
C LEU A 94 -0.39 4.88 15.39
N PRO A 95 0.76 5.09 16.05
CA PRO A 95 1.93 4.23 15.93
C PRO A 95 1.79 2.90 16.69
N GLY A 96 2.73 1.99 16.42
CA GLY A 96 2.88 0.75 17.19
C GLY A 96 1.74 -0.24 16.99
N ASP A 97 1.33 -0.45 15.73
CA ASP A 97 0.25 -1.37 15.32
C ASP A 97 -1.13 -1.10 15.92
N LYS A 98 -1.32 0.03 16.61
CA LYS A 98 -2.62 0.43 17.20
C LYS A 98 -3.71 0.48 16.15
N ASN A 99 -3.42 1.10 15.00
CA ASN A 99 -4.26 1.02 13.82
C ASN A 99 -3.41 1.18 12.54
N LYS A 100 -3.99 0.80 11.40
CA LYS A 100 -3.33 0.87 10.09
C LYS A 100 -4.36 0.92 8.97
N LEU A 101 -3.93 1.34 7.79
CA LEU A 101 -4.74 1.14 6.58
C LEU A 101 -4.32 -0.14 5.87
N VAL A 102 -5.30 -0.84 5.31
CA VAL A 102 -5.10 -2.00 4.44
C VAL A 102 -5.97 -1.82 3.20
N SER A 103 -5.37 -1.75 2.02
CA SER A 103 -6.09 -1.56 0.76
C SER A 103 -7.03 -2.73 0.45
N ARG A 104 -7.99 -2.55 -0.47
CA ARG A 104 -8.83 -3.63 -1.01
C ARG A 104 -8.12 -4.45 -2.08
N ILE A 105 -8.56 -5.69 -2.29
CA ILE A 105 -8.12 -6.49 -3.44
C ILE A 105 -8.54 -5.78 -4.74
N SER A 106 -9.78 -5.30 -4.80
CA SER A 106 -10.28 -4.55 -5.95
C SER A 106 -11.53 -3.72 -5.59
N ALA A 107 -12.04 -2.94 -6.55
CA ALA A 107 -13.27 -2.17 -6.41
C ALA A 107 -14.52 -3.03 -6.14
N ILE A 108 -14.47 -4.32 -6.50
CA ILE A 108 -15.56 -5.30 -6.34
C ILE A 108 -15.30 -6.31 -5.23
N ASP A 109 -14.04 -6.64 -4.95
CA ASP A 109 -13.64 -7.55 -3.87
C ASP A 109 -13.10 -6.74 -2.68
N ASN A 110 -13.92 -6.62 -1.64
CA ASN A 110 -13.62 -5.85 -0.45
C ASN A 110 -12.71 -6.56 0.54
N ARG A 111 -12.17 -7.76 0.27
CA ARG A 111 -11.18 -8.39 1.15
C ARG A 111 -9.91 -7.55 1.29
N ASP A 112 -9.12 -7.86 2.30
CA ASP A 112 -7.79 -7.29 2.51
C ASP A 112 -6.90 -7.55 1.29
N GLY A 113 -6.45 -6.46 0.70
CA GLY A 113 -5.52 -6.39 -0.42
C GLY A 113 -4.07 -6.41 0.06
N PRO A 114 -3.12 -6.28 -0.87
CA PRO A 114 -1.71 -6.46 -0.55
C PRO A 114 -1.04 -5.22 0.02
N TYR A 115 -1.66 -4.04 -0.02
CA TYR A 115 -1.02 -2.80 0.43
C TYR A 115 -1.45 -2.44 1.84
N SER A 116 -0.52 -1.99 2.67
CA SER A 116 -0.84 -1.42 3.98
C SER A 116 0.01 -0.20 4.32
N LEU A 117 -0.55 0.70 5.12
CA LEU A 117 0.09 1.92 5.61
C LEU A 117 0.10 1.88 7.14
N VAL A 118 1.26 2.09 7.73
CA VAL A 118 1.43 2.30 9.17
C VAL A 118 2.24 3.57 9.42
N ILE A 119 2.10 4.12 10.62
CA ILE A 119 3.09 5.06 11.13
C ILE A 119 3.87 4.34 12.24
N ASP A 120 5.17 4.54 12.30
CA ASP A 120 6.02 3.95 13.32
C ASP A 120 7.26 4.81 13.57
N GLY A 121 7.55 5.09 14.84
CA GLY A 121 8.63 5.98 15.23
C GLY A 121 8.54 7.35 14.53
N GLU A 122 9.54 7.66 13.72
CA GLU A 122 9.64 8.89 12.92
C GLU A 122 9.15 8.73 11.46
N ARG A 123 8.49 7.61 11.13
CA ARG A 123 8.30 7.15 9.74
C ARG A 123 6.84 6.84 9.43
N ILE A 124 6.45 7.13 8.20
CA ILE A 124 5.25 6.60 7.57
C ILE A 124 5.71 5.52 6.60
N ILE A 125 5.25 4.29 6.82
CA ILE A 125 5.77 3.12 6.13
C ILE A 125 4.66 2.49 5.29
N PHE A 126 4.95 2.34 4.00
CA PHE A 126 4.09 1.68 3.06
C PHE A 126 4.62 0.28 2.75
N TYR A 127 3.76 -0.70 2.96
CA TYR A 127 4.07 -2.11 2.81
C TYR A 127 3.31 -2.75 1.65
N TYR A 128 3.98 -3.65 0.95
CA TYR A 128 3.42 -4.54 -0.04
C TYR A 128 3.60 -6.00 0.38
N LYS A 129 2.48 -6.68 0.59
CA LYS A 129 2.44 -8.11 0.94
C LYS A 129 2.19 -8.96 -0.30
N SER A 130 3.26 -9.60 -0.75
CA SER A 130 3.18 -10.61 -1.81
C SER A 130 2.38 -11.83 -1.38
N LYS A 131 1.81 -12.55 -2.35
CA LYS A 131 1.35 -13.94 -2.13
C LYS A 131 2.52 -14.93 -2.02
N ARG A 132 3.72 -14.54 -2.45
CA ARG A 132 4.92 -15.40 -2.49
C ARG A 132 5.77 -15.32 -1.23
N SER A 133 5.63 -14.25 -0.46
CA SER A 133 6.39 -13.99 0.77
C SER A 133 5.45 -13.94 1.98
N ALA A 134 5.91 -14.47 3.11
CA ALA A 134 5.19 -14.35 4.38
C ALA A 134 5.31 -12.93 4.95
N MET A 135 6.45 -12.27 4.70
CA MET A 135 6.76 -10.94 5.22
C MET A 135 6.43 -9.86 4.18
N PRO A 136 5.78 -8.76 4.59
CA PRO A 136 5.56 -7.62 3.71
C PRO A 136 6.88 -6.88 3.45
N GLU A 137 7.03 -6.35 2.24
CA GLU A 137 8.18 -5.54 1.84
C GLU A 137 7.84 -4.06 1.88
N ILE A 138 8.79 -3.21 2.28
CA ILE A 138 8.60 -1.76 2.24
C ILE A 138 8.72 -1.32 0.78
N TYR A 139 7.71 -0.60 0.29
CA TYR A 139 7.79 0.03 -1.03
C TYR A 139 7.83 1.55 -0.98
N SER A 140 7.55 2.19 0.15
CA SER A 140 7.85 3.61 0.33
C SER A 140 7.99 3.88 1.82
N LEU A 141 8.88 4.79 2.14
CA LEU A 141 9.16 5.23 3.49
C LEU A 141 9.26 6.74 3.45
N MET A 142 8.28 7.41 4.04
CA MET A 142 8.30 8.86 4.19
C MET A 142 8.79 9.19 5.59
N LYS A 143 9.88 9.95 5.67
CA LYS A 143 10.29 10.64 6.90
C LYS A 143 9.91 12.11 6.73
N PRO A 144 8.89 12.60 7.43
CA PRO A 144 8.50 13.99 7.31
C PRO A 144 9.69 14.91 7.66
N MET A 145 10.02 15.83 6.76
CA MET A 145 11.27 16.63 6.81
C MET A 145 11.48 17.42 8.11
N PHE A 146 10.43 17.68 8.88
CA PHE A 146 10.48 18.44 10.13
C PHE A 146 10.74 17.58 11.38
N ILE A 147 10.95 16.27 11.23
CA ILE A 147 11.26 15.37 12.35
C ILE A 147 12.78 15.25 12.50
N GLU A 148 13.40 16.18 13.22
CA GLU A 148 14.75 15.97 13.78
C GLU A 148 14.63 15.19 15.11
N GLY A 149 14.61 13.86 15.02
CA GLY A 149 14.65 12.98 16.20
C GLY A 149 13.36 12.85 17.01
N GLY A 150 12.24 13.39 16.53
CA GLY A 150 10.92 13.26 17.15
C GLY A 150 10.23 11.92 16.86
N VAL A 151 9.38 11.47 17.77
CA VAL A 151 8.55 10.26 17.60
C VAL A 151 7.10 10.67 17.37
N LEU A 152 6.48 10.16 16.31
CA LEU A 152 5.08 10.41 15.97
C LEU A 152 4.17 9.84 17.06
N GLU A 153 3.31 10.69 17.61
CA GLU A 153 2.17 10.27 18.43
C GLU A 153 0.98 9.88 17.54
N LYS A 154 0.73 10.65 16.47
CA LYS A 154 -0.38 10.43 15.55
C LYS A 154 -0.24 11.22 14.25
N MET A 155 -0.92 10.74 13.20
CA MET A 155 -1.20 11.48 11.97
C MET A 155 -2.70 11.66 11.84
N THR A 156 -3.19 12.90 11.70
CA THR A 156 -4.61 13.24 11.63
C THR A 156 -4.93 13.92 10.31
N VAL A 157 -5.99 13.49 9.63
CA VAL A 157 -6.51 14.21 8.46
C VAL A 157 -7.32 15.40 8.96
N GLN A 158 -6.97 16.61 8.53
CA GLN A 158 -7.66 17.83 8.94
C GLN A 158 -8.19 18.58 7.72
N SER A 159 -9.33 19.23 7.92
CA SER A 159 -9.88 20.20 6.99
C SER A 159 -10.27 21.44 7.76
N TYR A 160 -9.90 22.61 7.25
CA TYR A 160 -10.24 23.90 7.84
C TYR A 160 -10.30 25.00 6.78
N HIS A 161 -10.86 26.15 7.13
CA HIS A 161 -10.81 27.35 6.30
C HIS A 161 -9.39 27.91 6.25
N ALA A 162 -8.86 28.16 5.05
CA ALA A 162 -7.52 28.68 4.89
C ALA A 162 -7.38 30.00 5.67
N SER A 163 -6.24 30.18 6.36
CA SER A 163 -6.02 31.37 7.18
C SER A 163 -5.97 32.66 6.37
N THR A 164 -5.70 32.55 5.07
CA THR A 164 -5.54 33.65 4.12
C THR A 164 -6.87 34.07 3.47
N ASP A 165 -7.84 33.16 3.36
CA ASP A 165 -9.12 33.42 2.71
C ASP A 165 -10.24 32.50 3.27
N PRO A 166 -11.33 33.05 3.82
CA PRO A 166 -12.44 32.26 4.37
C PRO A 166 -13.19 31.41 3.32
N TYR A 167 -13.03 31.70 2.02
CA TYR A 167 -13.62 30.92 0.93
C TYR A 167 -12.76 29.73 0.51
N LEU A 168 -11.49 29.70 0.91
CA LEU A 168 -10.60 28.58 0.67
C LEU A 168 -10.68 27.57 1.81
N HIS A 169 -10.61 26.29 1.47
CA HIS A 169 -10.49 25.18 2.39
C HIS A 169 -9.21 24.42 2.12
N ASP A 170 -8.43 24.24 3.19
CA ASP A 170 -7.24 23.42 3.15
C ASP A 170 -7.57 22.00 3.62
N ILE A 171 -6.94 21.03 2.97
CA ILE A 171 -6.84 19.67 3.48
C ILE A 171 -5.38 19.39 3.80
N LEU A 172 -5.14 18.93 5.01
CA LEU A 172 -3.80 18.69 5.53
C LEU A 172 -3.68 17.33 6.20
N LEU A 173 -2.48 16.79 6.14
CA LEU A 173 -2.05 15.72 7.04
C LEU A 173 -1.29 16.38 8.19
N ASN A 174 -1.91 16.44 9.36
CA ASN A 174 -1.30 16.98 10.57
C ASN A 174 -0.61 15.87 11.35
N PHE A 175 0.65 16.06 11.66
CA PHE A 175 1.49 15.13 12.39
C PHE A 175 1.76 15.70 13.77
N THR A 176 1.42 14.95 14.81
CA THR A 176 1.69 15.32 16.20
C THR A 176 2.78 14.41 16.74
N LEU A 177 3.79 14.99 17.38
CA LEU A 177 4.88 14.28 18.04
C LEU A 177 4.55 14.05 19.54
N LEU A 178 5.26 13.12 20.18
CA LEU A 178 5.06 12.81 21.61
C LEU A 178 5.30 14.02 22.53
N ASP A 179 6.17 14.95 22.14
CA ASP A 179 6.43 16.21 22.85
C ASP A 179 5.35 17.29 22.63
N LYS A 180 4.29 16.93 21.90
CA LYS A 180 3.14 17.79 21.54
C LYS A 180 3.43 18.87 20.51
N SER A 181 4.63 18.92 19.93
CA SER A 181 4.85 19.69 18.72
C SER A 181 4.07 19.08 17.54
N SER A 182 3.71 19.92 16.57
CA SER A 182 2.98 19.48 15.39
C SER A 182 3.40 20.22 14.14
N PHE A 183 3.35 19.52 13.01
CA PHE A 183 3.57 20.08 11.68
C PHE A 183 2.56 19.49 10.71
N ALA A 184 2.29 20.20 9.62
CA ALA A 184 1.31 19.80 8.64
C ALA A 184 1.92 19.69 7.24
N LEU A 185 1.47 18.69 6.49
CA LEU A 185 1.69 18.58 5.05
C LEU A 185 0.46 19.13 4.31
N GLY A 186 0.68 20.17 3.51
CA GLY A 186 -0.29 20.67 2.53
C GLY A 186 -0.63 19.62 1.49
N THR A 187 -1.91 19.26 1.34
CA THR A 187 -2.33 18.28 0.33
C THR A 187 -3.21 18.85 -0.77
N ALA A 188 -4.15 19.73 -0.42
CA ALA A 188 -5.00 20.43 -1.36
C ALA A 188 -5.51 21.75 -0.76
N GLU A 189 -5.68 22.75 -1.61
CA GLU A 189 -6.35 24.02 -1.32
C GLU A 189 -7.53 24.14 -2.31
N LEU A 190 -8.74 24.31 -1.79
CA LEU A 190 -9.99 24.17 -2.54
C LEU A 190 -10.90 25.38 -2.34
N THR A 191 -11.61 25.81 -3.37
CA THR A 191 -12.55 26.95 -3.33
C THR A 191 -13.96 26.56 -2.87
N TYR A 192 -14.12 25.38 -2.29
CA TYR A 192 -15.38 24.82 -1.84
C TYR A 192 -15.18 23.97 -0.59
N ASN A 193 -16.28 23.63 0.09
CA ASN A 193 -16.22 22.92 1.37
C ASN A 193 -15.57 21.54 1.23
N ALA A 194 -14.46 21.35 1.95
CA ALA A 194 -13.67 20.12 1.94
C ALA A 194 -13.89 19.23 3.17
N THR A 195 -14.88 19.55 4.03
CA THR A 195 -15.17 18.79 5.26
C THR A 195 -15.55 17.33 4.94
N TYR A 196 -16.25 17.13 3.82
CA TYR A 196 -16.51 15.79 3.28
C TYR A 196 -15.33 15.33 2.45
N SER A 197 -14.24 15.01 3.15
CA SER A 197 -13.05 14.42 2.58
C SER A 197 -12.64 13.18 3.34
N PHE A 198 -11.92 12.29 2.66
CA PHE A 198 -11.28 11.15 3.29
C PHE A 198 -9.99 10.79 2.57
N LEU A 199 -9.01 10.33 3.33
CA LEU A 199 -7.77 9.75 2.84
C LEU A 199 -7.96 8.25 2.65
N GLN A 200 -7.60 7.69 1.51
CA GLN A 200 -7.76 6.28 1.20
C GLN A 200 -6.49 5.68 0.60
N LEU A 201 -6.09 4.51 1.11
CA LEU A 201 -5.08 3.66 0.50
C LEU A 201 -5.73 2.79 -0.58
N GLY A 202 -5.45 3.13 -1.85
CA GLY A 202 -6.02 2.46 -3.00
C GLY A 202 -5.54 1.02 -3.17
N GLN A 203 -6.32 0.23 -3.90
CA GLN A 203 -5.97 -1.13 -4.32
C GLN A 203 -4.67 -1.21 -5.15
N ASP A 204 -4.22 -0.07 -5.69
CA ASP A 204 -2.99 0.10 -6.45
C ASP A 204 -1.80 0.54 -5.60
N GLY A 205 -1.98 0.62 -4.27
CA GLY A 205 -0.95 1.07 -3.32
C GLY A 205 -0.79 2.58 -3.24
N ASN A 206 -1.56 3.36 -3.99
CA ASN A 206 -1.43 4.80 -3.98
C ASN A 206 -2.35 5.42 -2.93
N LEU A 207 -1.88 6.45 -2.24
CA LEU A 207 -2.61 7.16 -1.21
C LEU A 207 -3.28 8.40 -1.81
N ARG A 208 -4.60 8.52 -1.65
CA ARG A 208 -5.38 9.60 -2.26
C ARG A 208 -6.30 10.25 -1.26
N ILE A 209 -6.54 11.54 -1.42
CA ILE A 209 -7.66 12.22 -0.76
C ILE A 209 -8.77 12.38 -1.78
N TYR A 210 -9.96 11.94 -1.40
CA TYR A 210 -11.17 12.19 -2.15
C TYR A 210 -12.01 13.22 -1.42
N THR A 211 -12.48 14.21 -2.17
CA THR A 211 -13.33 15.28 -1.66
C THR A 211 -14.65 15.30 -2.41
N TYR A 212 -15.74 15.48 -1.67
CA TYR A 212 -17.07 15.61 -2.23
C TYR A 212 -17.31 17.03 -2.73
N TYR A 213 -17.78 17.15 -3.98
CA TYR A 213 -18.18 18.42 -4.57
C TYR A 213 -19.58 18.29 -5.17
N ASP A 214 -20.55 18.87 -4.45
CA ASP A 214 -21.99 18.80 -4.75
C ASP A 214 -22.36 19.37 -6.13
N LYS A 215 -21.64 20.39 -6.61
CA LYS A 215 -21.89 21.00 -7.93
C LYS A 215 -21.49 20.10 -9.11
N LEU A 216 -20.76 19.01 -8.90
CA LEU A 216 -20.46 18.03 -9.95
C LEU A 216 -21.64 17.07 -10.23
N TYR A 217 -22.72 17.15 -9.45
CA TYR A 217 -23.94 16.36 -9.63
C TYR A 217 -24.78 16.88 -10.83
N GLY A 218 -24.16 17.01 -12.01
CA GLY A 218 -24.81 17.38 -13.26
C GLY A 218 -25.46 16.21 -14.00
N TRP A 219 -26.14 16.50 -15.12
CA TRP A 219 -26.97 15.61 -15.95
C TRP A 219 -26.39 14.24 -16.35
N THR A 220 -25.07 14.01 -16.21
CA THR A 220 -24.42 12.73 -16.50
C THR A 220 -24.36 11.75 -15.33
N GLY A 221 -24.84 12.13 -14.14
CA GLY A 221 -24.84 11.27 -12.95
C GLY A 221 -23.44 10.82 -12.50
N ARG A 222 -22.38 11.57 -12.89
CA ARG A 222 -21.00 11.23 -12.52
C ARG A 222 -20.70 11.63 -11.08
N ASN A 223 -19.95 10.75 -10.43
CA ASN A 223 -19.53 10.78 -9.03
C ASN A 223 -19.12 12.20 -8.56
N ALA A 224 -19.81 12.72 -7.54
CA ALA A 224 -19.44 13.96 -6.84
C ALA A 224 -18.09 13.85 -6.09
N TRP A 225 -17.56 12.63 -5.96
CA TRP A 225 -16.25 12.33 -5.40
C TRP A 225 -15.16 12.37 -6.46
N HIS A 226 -14.15 13.21 -6.25
CA HIS A 226 -12.95 13.26 -7.09
C HIS A 226 -11.69 13.28 -6.23
N ALA A 227 -10.58 12.78 -6.78
CA ALA A 227 -9.31 12.77 -6.10
C ALA A 227 -8.70 14.19 -6.15
N THR A 228 -8.58 14.84 -5.01
CA THR A 228 -7.99 16.19 -4.86
C THR A 228 -6.51 16.14 -4.55
N PHE A 229 -6.04 15.01 -4.02
CA PHE A 229 -4.61 14.73 -3.80
C PHE A 229 -4.29 13.28 -4.15
N THR A 230 -3.11 13.06 -4.71
CA THR A 230 -2.54 11.73 -4.98
C THR A 230 -1.05 11.77 -4.64
N LEU A 231 -0.61 10.92 -3.72
CA LEU A 231 0.76 10.92 -3.21
C LEU A 231 1.77 10.51 -4.30
N PHE A 232 1.57 9.34 -4.92
CA PHE A 232 2.42 8.87 -6.00
C PHE A 232 1.87 9.43 -7.33
N SER A 233 2.39 10.58 -7.75
CA SER A 233 1.86 11.31 -8.90
C SER A 233 2.96 11.90 -9.78
N ALA A 234 2.70 11.96 -11.09
CA ALA A 234 3.53 12.71 -12.02
C ALA A 234 3.39 14.23 -11.82
N ASP A 235 2.26 14.69 -11.28
CA ASP A 235 1.97 16.12 -11.08
C ASP A 235 2.68 16.69 -9.84
N LEU A 236 3.05 15.82 -8.88
CA LEU A 236 3.75 16.18 -7.63
C LEU A 236 5.06 15.39 -7.50
N PRO A 237 6.02 15.54 -8.43
CA PRO A 237 7.22 14.70 -8.50
C PRO A 237 8.16 14.88 -7.30
N TYR A 238 7.98 15.95 -6.52
CA TYR A 238 8.75 16.23 -5.31
C TYR A 238 8.30 15.40 -4.09
N LEU A 239 7.14 14.75 -4.15
CA LEU A 239 6.67 13.84 -3.10
C LEU A 239 7.13 12.42 -3.38
N GLU A 240 6.50 11.76 -4.34
CA GLU A 240 6.76 10.36 -4.66
C GLU A 240 6.51 10.04 -6.14
N SER A 241 7.43 9.28 -6.73
CA SER A 241 7.30 8.80 -8.11
C SER A 241 6.33 7.62 -8.20
N GLN A 242 5.52 7.58 -9.25
CA GLN A 242 4.67 6.42 -9.56
C GLN A 242 5.48 5.16 -9.86
N CYS A 243 6.74 5.28 -10.26
CA CYS A 243 7.62 4.12 -10.45
C CYS A 243 7.93 3.39 -9.14
N GLN A 244 7.74 4.05 -8.00
CA GLN A 244 7.89 3.47 -6.68
C GLN A 244 6.75 2.49 -6.32
N LEU A 245 5.60 2.58 -7.00
CA LEU A 245 4.48 1.66 -6.77
C LEU A 245 4.81 0.26 -7.33
N PRO A 246 4.73 -0.81 -6.50
CA PRO A 246 5.08 -2.16 -6.92
C PRO A 246 4.41 -2.60 -8.22
N GLU A 247 3.13 -2.32 -8.42
CA GLU A 247 2.38 -2.85 -9.57
C GLU A 247 2.15 -1.83 -10.71
N LYS A 248 2.81 -0.66 -10.68
CA LYS A 248 2.63 0.40 -11.71
C LYS A 248 2.80 -0.12 -13.14
N CYS A 249 3.84 -0.90 -13.39
CA CYS A 249 4.12 -1.50 -14.70
C CYS A 249 3.86 -3.01 -14.76
N GLY A 250 2.96 -3.49 -13.91
CA GLY A 250 2.54 -4.89 -13.85
C GLY A 250 3.50 -5.76 -13.05
N ASN A 251 3.70 -7.00 -13.51
CA ASN A 251 4.45 -8.00 -12.73
C ASN A 251 5.96 -7.97 -12.95
N PHE A 252 6.43 -7.36 -14.04
CA PHE A 252 7.85 -7.25 -14.36
C PHE A 252 8.11 -6.24 -15.50
N GLY A 253 7.82 -4.96 -15.25
CA GLY A 253 7.98 -3.89 -16.24
C GLY A 253 8.98 -2.83 -15.78
N LEU A 254 9.67 -2.18 -16.70
CA LEU A 254 10.55 -1.05 -16.43
C LEU A 254 9.75 0.26 -16.47
N CYS A 255 9.91 1.07 -15.44
CA CYS A 255 9.30 2.37 -15.29
C CYS A 255 10.36 3.48 -15.35
N GLU A 256 10.07 4.52 -16.11
CA GLU A 256 10.88 5.73 -16.27
C GLU A 256 9.90 6.91 -16.40
N ASP A 257 10.15 8.01 -15.68
CA ASP A 257 9.32 9.22 -15.72
C ASP A 257 7.81 8.96 -15.55
N ASN A 258 7.46 8.09 -14.59
CA ASN A 258 6.08 7.66 -14.31
C ASN A 258 5.38 6.89 -15.45
N GLN A 259 6.14 6.46 -16.46
CA GLN A 259 5.66 5.72 -17.63
C GLN A 259 6.28 4.33 -17.70
N CYS A 260 5.52 3.37 -18.22
CA CYS A 260 5.99 2.01 -18.42
C CYS A 260 6.63 1.87 -19.80
N VAL A 261 7.95 1.75 -19.84
CA VAL A 261 8.74 1.93 -21.08
C VAL A 261 9.19 0.61 -21.70
N ALA A 262 9.41 -0.45 -20.90
CA ALA A 262 9.88 -1.72 -21.43
C ALA A 262 9.47 -2.96 -20.60
N CYS A 263 9.51 -4.14 -21.23
CA CYS A 263 9.64 -5.42 -20.55
C CYS A 263 11.11 -5.85 -20.56
N PRO A 264 11.74 -6.14 -19.40
CA PRO A 264 13.07 -6.72 -19.40
C PRO A 264 13.05 -8.19 -19.84
N THR A 265 13.99 -8.59 -20.70
CA THR A 265 14.12 -9.97 -21.19
C THR A 265 15.59 -10.38 -21.28
N PRO A 266 15.90 -11.68 -21.42
CA PRO A 266 17.27 -12.13 -21.69
C PRO A 266 17.89 -11.56 -22.97
N LYS A 267 17.04 -11.11 -23.93
CA LYS A 267 17.47 -10.47 -25.19
C LYS A 267 17.59 -8.95 -25.08
N GLY A 268 17.45 -8.40 -23.88
CA GLY A 268 17.42 -6.96 -23.61
C GLY A 268 16.01 -6.43 -23.35
N LEU A 269 15.86 -5.11 -23.46
CA LEU A 269 14.60 -4.41 -23.21
C LEU A 269 13.70 -4.47 -24.46
N MET A 270 12.51 -5.05 -24.30
CA MET A 270 11.49 -5.10 -25.35
C MET A 270 10.37 -4.09 -25.05
N GLY A 271 9.55 -3.73 -26.05
CA GLY A 271 8.42 -2.82 -25.84
C GLY A 271 7.49 -3.27 -24.70
N TRP A 272 7.04 -2.33 -23.89
CA TRP A 272 6.19 -2.62 -22.74
C TRP A 272 4.84 -3.23 -23.16
N SER A 273 4.33 -4.14 -22.32
CA SER A 273 2.95 -4.61 -22.40
C SER A 273 2.44 -5.01 -21.02
N LYS A 274 1.12 -5.07 -20.84
CA LYS A 274 0.50 -5.63 -19.62
C LYS A 274 0.90 -7.09 -19.35
N LYS A 275 1.48 -7.79 -20.33
CA LYS A 275 1.94 -9.17 -20.23
C LYS A 275 3.42 -9.30 -19.83
N CYS A 276 4.13 -8.19 -19.57
CA CYS A 276 5.49 -8.26 -19.05
C CYS A 276 5.52 -9.17 -17.82
N SER A 277 6.32 -10.21 -17.88
CA SER A 277 6.38 -11.24 -16.86
C SER A 277 7.81 -11.74 -16.72
N PRO A 278 8.21 -12.13 -15.50
CA PRO A 278 9.53 -12.68 -15.28
C PRO A 278 9.65 -14.03 -16.02
N PRO A 279 10.88 -14.45 -16.36
CA PRO A 279 11.14 -15.79 -16.87
C PRO A 279 10.59 -16.87 -15.93
N LYS A 280 10.31 -18.04 -16.49
CA LYS A 280 9.93 -19.20 -15.67
C LYS A 280 11.18 -19.77 -14.99
N LEU A 281 11.07 -20.02 -13.69
CA LEU A 281 12.05 -20.80 -12.95
C LEU A 281 12.00 -22.29 -13.37
N PRO A 282 13.10 -23.04 -13.24
CA PRO A 282 13.09 -24.48 -13.48
C PRO A 282 12.13 -25.19 -12.52
N ARG A 283 11.57 -26.33 -12.97
CA ARG A 283 10.64 -27.14 -12.15
C ARG A 283 11.33 -27.73 -10.93
N ASN A 284 12.61 -28.09 -11.05
CA ASN A 284 13.41 -28.68 -9.98
C ASN A 284 14.43 -27.65 -9.50
N CYS A 285 14.39 -27.35 -8.21
CA CYS A 285 15.33 -26.46 -7.57
C CYS A 285 16.52 -27.25 -7.03
N ASN A 286 17.58 -27.35 -7.84
CA ASN A 286 18.86 -27.97 -7.44
C ASN A 286 19.93 -26.88 -7.29
N GLY A 287 19.61 -25.81 -6.55
CA GLY A 287 20.51 -24.67 -6.38
C GLY A 287 20.93 -24.03 -7.71
N ALA A 288 22.24 -23.99 -7.98
CA ALA A 288 22.85 -23.33 -9.13
C ALA A 288 22.91 -24.16 -10.43
N GLU A 289 22.64 -25.47 -10.38
CA GLU A 289 22.91 -26.38 -11.51
C GLU A 289 22.06 -26.06 -12.75
N ASN A 290 20.78 -25.72 -12.55
CA ASN A 290 19.79 -25.57 -13.63
C ASN A 290 19.33 -24.12 -13.86
N VAL A 291 20.04 -23.15 -13.26
CA VAL A 291 19.65 -21.73 -13.31
C VAL A 291 20.76 -20.88 -13.90
N GLU A 292 20.35 -19.85 -14.63
CA GLU A 292 21.22 -18.79 -15.12
C GLU A 292 20.61 -17.43 -14.80
N TYR A 293 21.41 -16.38 -15.00
CA TYR A 293 20.99 -15.01 -14.73
C TYR A 293 21.34 -14.13 -15.92
N TYR A 294 20.43 -13.23 -16.29
CA TYR A 294 20.77 -12.10 -17.14
C TYR A 294 20.80 -10.81 -16.31
N LYS A 295 21.73 -9.93 -16.68
CA LYS A 295 22.00 -8.67 -16.00
C LYS A 295 21.20 -7.54 -16.64
N ILE A 296 20.66 -6.66 -15.81
CA ILE A 296 20.11 -5.36 -16.19
C ILE A 296 20.87 -4.32 -15.37
N ALA A 297 21.39 -3.27 -16.02
CA ALA A 297 22.09 -2.18 -15.35
C ALA A 297 21.22 -0.93 -15.31
N GLY A 298 21.45 -0.06 -14.33
CA GLY A 298 20.71 1.19 -14.16
C GLY A 298 19.26 0.96 -13.74
N VAL A 299 19.01 -0.01 -12.86
CA VAL A 299 17.66 -0.31 -12.36
C VAL A 299 17.63 -0.60 -10.86
N ASP A 300 16.56 -0.16 -10.22
CA ASP A 300 16.25 -0.44 -8.82
C ASP A 300 14.94 -1.21 -8.66
N HIS A 301 14.87 -1.97 -7.58
CA HIS A 301 13.63 -2.49 -7.03
C HIS A 301 13.05 -1.49 -6.03
N PHE A 302 11.72 -1.43 -5.92
CA PHE A 302 11.06 -0.50 -4.98
C PHE A 302 11.51 -0.68 -3.53
N SER A 303 12.00 -1.86 -3.14
CA SER A 303 12.46 -2.13 -1.76
C SER A 303 13.98 -2.10 -1.58
N SER A 304 14.77 -1.92 -2.64
CA SER A 304 16.25 -1.95 -2.57
C SER A 304 16.79 -0.96 -1.54
N SER A 305 16.23 0.25 -1.49
CA SER A 305 16.67 1.33 -0.59
C SER A 305 16.27 1.13 0.87
N TYR A 306 15.40 0.15 1.18
CA TYR A 306 14.82 -0.02 2.52
C TYR A 306 15.12 -1.38 3.15
N SER A 307 15.32 -2.40 2.33
CA SER A 307 15.40 -3.80 2.78
C SER A 307 16.63 -4.53 2.25
N GLY A 308 17.58 -3.83 1.63
CA GLY A 308 18.86 -4.40 1.26
C GLY A 308 19.66 -4.84 2.48
N GLU A 309 20.42 -5.91 2.32
CA GLU A 309 21.39 -6.42 3.29
C GLU A 309 22.81 -6.15 2.79
N GLY A 310 23.75 -5.87 3.69
CA GLY A 310 25.14 -5.66 3.32
C GLY A 310 25.92 -4.87 4.36
N PRO A 311 27.18 -4.52 4.05
CA PRO A 311 27.87 -4.80 2.79
C PRO A 311 28.19 -6.29 2.60
N MET A 312 28.03 -6.84 1.38
CA MET A 312 28.40 -8.22 1.04
C MET A 312 28.90 -8.34 -0.40
N ARG A 313 29.62 -9.41 -0.72
CA ARG A 313 30.13 -9.61 -2.08
C ARG A 313 29.02 -10.03 -3.03
N LEU A 314 29.13 -9.63 -4.31
CA LEU A 314 28.18 -10.02 -5.37
C LEU A 314 27.96 -11.54 -5.45
N VAL A 315 29.03 -12.33 -5.27
CA VAL A 315 28.97 -13.80 -5.29
C VAL A 315 28.12 -14.33 -4.14
N GLU A 316 28.24 -13.78 -2.94
CA GLU A 316 27.46 -14.17 -1.76
C GLU A 316 25.98 -13.83 -1.94
N CYS A 317 25.67 -12.66 -2.51
CA CYS A 317 24.31 -12.26 -2.86
C CYS A 317 23.66 -13.24 -3.87
N LYS A 318 24.43 -13.66 -4.88
CA LYS A 318 24.01 -14.66 -5.86
C LYS A 318 23.78 -16.03 -5.22
N GLU A 319 24.64 -16.45 -4.31
CA GLU A 319 24.52 -17.72 -3.57
C GLU A 319 23.24 -17.75 -2.72
N LYS A 320 22.95 -16.67 -1.98
CA LYS A 320 21.67 -16.52 -1.24
C LYS A 320 20.45 -16.73 -2.14
N CYS A 321 20.43 -16.11 -3.32
CA CYS A 321 19.32 -16.30 -4.26
C CYS A 321 19.30 -17.71 -4.89
N ASN A 322 20.45 -18.38 -5.03
CA ASN A 322 20.50 -19.75 -5.54
C ASN A 322 19.93 -20.76 -4.55
N GLU A 323 20.25 -20.61 -3.26
CA GLU A 323 19.77 -21.47 -2.18
C GLU A 323 18.25 -21.34 -1.96
N ASP A 324 17.70 -20.16 -2.24
CA ASP A 324 16.25 -19.94 -2.18
C ASP A 324 15.54 -20.26 -3.51
N CYS A 325 14.79 -21.35 -3.51
CA CYS A 325 13.99 -21.79 -4.64
C CYS A 325 12.87 -20.83 -5.06
N LYS A 326 12.44 -19.93 -4.17
CA LYS A 326 11.42 -18.91 -4.46
C LYS A 326 12.03 -17.61 -4.97
N CYS A 327 13.36 -17.43 -4.86
CA CYS A 327 14.04 -16.25 -5.35
C CYS A 327 13.88 -16.14 -6.88
N LEU A 328 13.40 -14.98 -7.34
CA LEU A 328 13.25 -14.66 -8.77
C LEU A 328 14.45 -13.89 -9.32
N GLY A 329 15.32 -13.40 -8.46
CA GLY A 329 16.47 -12.59 -8.81
C GLY A 329 16.93 -11.76 -7.62
N PHE A 330 18.01 -11.02 -7.82
CA PHE A 330 18.54 -10.13 -6.81
C PHE A 330 18.98 -8.80 -7.40
N PHE A 331 18.94 -7.76 -6.58
CA PHE A 331 19.42 -6.42 -6.89
C PHE A 331 20.69 -6.17 -6.11
N TYR A 332 21.67 -5.54 -6.73
CA TYR A 332 22.98 -5.29 -6.15
C TYR A 332 23.45 -3.89 -6.51
N ASN A 333 23.84 -3.11 -5.51
CA ASN A 333 24.43 -1.80 -5.68
C ASN A 333 25.95 -1.93 -5.49
N GLU A 334 26.73 -1.72 -6.56
CA GLU A 334 28.19 -1.93 -6.51
C GLU A 334 28.90 -0.91 -5.62
N ASP A 335 28.40 0.32 -5.54
CA ASP A 335 29.01 1.41 -4.75
C ASP A 335 28.91 1.16 -3.24
N THR A 336 27.78 0.63 -2.79
CA THR A 336 27.48 0.37 -1.37
C THR A 336 27.66 -1.10 -0.97
N SER A 337 27.84 -2.00 -1.94
CA SER A 337 27.86 -3.45 -1.75
C SER A 337 26.59 -3.99 -1.07
N MET A 338 25.45 -3.34 -1.30
CA MET A 338 24.15 -3.74 -0.76
C MET A 338 23.46 -4.73 -1.72
N CYS A 339 22.86 -5.77 -1.15
CA CYS A 339 22.20 -6.87 -1.84
C CYS A 339 20.74 -6.99 -1.42
N LEU A 340 19.83 -7.16 -2.37
CA LEU A 340 18.43 -7.52 -2.12
C LEU A 340 18.07 -8.75 -2.97
N ALA A 341 18.05 -9.93 -2.37
CA ALA A 341 17.43 -11.12 -2.97
C ALA A 341 15.91 -11.07 -2.77
N THR A 342 15.13 -11.35 -3.81
CA THR A 342 13.67 -11.15 -3.74
C THR A 342 12.85 -12.26 -4.40
N HIS A 343 11.66 -12.50 -3.85
CA HIS A 343 10.67 -13.46 -4.36
C HIS A 343 9.73 -12.83 -5.40
N GLN A 344 9.91 -11.54 -5.69
CA GLN A 344 9.09 -10.76 -6.59
C GLN A 344 9.89 -9.64 -7.25
N LEU A 345 9.63 -9.38 -8.53
CA LEU A 345 10.37 -8.36 -9.28
C LEU A 345 9.54 -7.12 -9.53
N LYS A 346 8.26 -7.29 -9.93
CA LYS A 346 7.29 -6.20 -10.02
C LYS A 346 7.82 -5.03 -10.88
N THR A 347 7.42 -3.80 -10.59
CA THR A 347 7.91 -2.64 -11.31
C THR A 347 9.37 -2.39 -10.95
N LEU A 348 10.23 -2.28 -11.97
CA LEU A 348 11.60 -1.80 -11.82
C LEU A 348 11.64 -0.30 -12.12
N THR A 349 12.40 0.45 -11.34
CA THR A 349 12.63 1.87 -11.59
C THR A 349 13.95 2.03 -12.33
N LYS A 350 13.93 2.73 -13.47
CA LYS A 350 15.16 3.10 -14.16
C LYS A 350 15.88 4.19 -13.39
N VAL A 351 17.18 4.03 -13.21
CA VAL A 351 18.05 5.01 -12.55
C VAL A 351 19.25 5.33 -13.45
N SER A 352 19.79 6.54 -13.32
CA SER A 352 20.94 6.99 -14.12
C SER A 352 22.24 6.29 -13.73
N ASN A 353 22.37 5.84 -12.49
CA ASN A 353 23.58 5.19 -12.00
C ASN A 353 23.66 3.73 -12.46
N SER A 354 24.63 3.41 -13.33
CA SER A 354 24.81 2.08 -13.89
C SER A 354 25.30 1.03 -12.89
N THR A 355 25.74 1.43 -11.69
CA THR A 355 26.19 0.53 -10.60
C THR A 355 25.02 -0.15 -9.88
N HIS A 356 23.79 0.29 -10.14
CA HIS A 356 22.56 -0.37 -9.68
C HIS A 356 22.20 -1.49 -10.64
N LEU A 357 22.39 -2.73 -10.19
CA LEU A 357 22.29 -3.92 -11.03
C LEU A 357 21.14 -4.80 -10.57
N ALA A 358 20.40 -5.36 -11.53
CA ALA A 358 19.49 -6.47 -11.31
C ALA A 358 19.99 -7.73 -12.03
N PHE A 359 19.95 -8.86 -11.34
CA PHE A 359 20.26 -10.17 -11.87
C PHE A 359 19.03 -11.04 -11.78
N ILE A 360 18.44 -11.37 -12.93
CA ILE A 360 17.14 -12.04 -12.99
C ILE A 360 17.32 -13.53 -13.23
N LYS A 361 16.81 -14.34 -12.31
CA LYS A 361 16.95 -15.80 -12.33
C LYS A 361 16.04 -16.41 -13.38
N MET A 362 16.59 -17.31 -14.19
CA MET A 362 15.85 -18.06 -15.20
C MET A 362 16.36 -19.50 -15.29
N ALA A 363 15.55 -20.40 -15.86
CA ALA A 363 16.02 -21.74 -16.18
C ALA A 363 17.09 -21.69 -17.27
N LYS A 364 18.17 -22.47 -17.12
CA LYS A 364 19.14 -22.68 -18.20
C LYS A 364 18.41 -23.25 -19.42
N GLN A 365 18.65 -22.65 -20.58
CA GLN A 365 18.23 -23.27 -21.84
C GLN A 365 19.24 -24.35 -22.22
N ASP A 366 18.79 -25.59 -22.42
CA ASP A 366 19.58 -26.61 -23.09
C ASP A 366 19.93 -26.06 -24.48
N HIS A 367 21.18 -25.65 -24.70
CA HIS A 367 21.68 -25.50 -26.05
C HIS A 367 21.79 -26.91 -26.64
N PRO A 368 21.03 -27.26 -27.68
CA PRO A 368 21.30 -28.51 -28.38
C PRO A 368 22.73 -28.43 -28.90
N ILE A 369 23.57 -29.37 -28.48
CA ILE A 369 24.88 -29.62 -29.09
C ILE A 369 24.60 -30.12 -30.51
N SER A 370 24.34 -29.20 -31.44
CA SER A 370 24.13 -29.50 -32.86
C SER A 370 24.52 -28.34 -33.79
N GLN A 371 25.38 -27.43 -33.34
CA GLN A 371 25.97 -26.39 -34.21
C GLN A 371 27.51 -26.37 -34.22
N TYR A 372 28.15 -27.46 -33.80
CA TYR A 372 29.61 -27.63 -33.87
C TYR A 372 30.08 -28.74 -34.83
N LEU A 373 29.30 -29.03 -35.89
CA LEU A 373 29.70 -29.98 -36.94
C LEU A 373 29.57 -29.46 -38.38
N ASP A 374 29.55 -28.14 -38.60
CA ASP A 374 29.60 -27.56 -39.95
C ASP A 374 30.87 -26.70 -40.21
N PHE A 375 31.94 -26.90 -39.42
CA PHE A 375 33.23 -26.21 -39.65
C PHE A 375 34.44 -27.14 -39.84
N LEU A 376 34.23 -28.44 -40.11
CA LEU A 376 35.31 -29.38 -40.46
C LEU A 376 35.03 -30.21 -41.73
N ALA A 377 34.28 -29.65 -42.68
CA ALA A 377 34.19 -30.21 -44.03
C ALA A 377 34.22 -29.07 -45.07
N MET A 378 35.38 -28.45 -45.24
CA MET A 378 35.87 -27.85 -46.49
C MET A 378 37.39 -27.71 -46.44
#